data_AF-A0A7C3SM82-F1
#
_entry.id   AF-A0A7C3SM82-F1
#
_cell.length_a   1.000
_cell.length_b   1.000
_cell.length_c   1.000
_cell.angle_alpha   90.00
_cell.angle_beta   90.00
_cell.angle_gamma   90.00
#
_symmetry.space_group_name_H-M   'P 1'
#
loop_
_entity.id
_entity.type
_entity.pdbx_description
1 polymer ?
#
loop_
_entity_poly.entity_id
_entity_poly.type
_entity_poly.pdbx_seq_one_letter_code
_entity_poly.pdbx_strand_id
1 'polypeptide(L)'
;MSRSPKISEIAKILAILRVEHGSYTYIDKISHTSSRDLAVYYIREALRDYHSLMTRGFSNPLAENLARTVSFEGVEREIERIRGLSGAVELREELSTITAQALAEAARILSWVQREEERQEATAPG
;
A
#
# COMPACT_ATOMS: atom_id res chain seq x y z
N MET A 1 19.95 -17.09 -6.47
CA MET A 1 18.49 -16.87 -6.39
C MET A 1 18.28 -15.37 -6.16
N SER A 2 17.79 -14.64 -7.16
CA SER A 2 17.46 -13.22 -6.96
C SER A 2 16.22 -13.16 -6.08
N ARG A 3 16.39 -12.82 -4.79
CA ARG A 3 15.23 -12.61 -3.90
C ARG A 3 14.54 -11.35 -4.40
N SER A 4 13.33 -11.49 -4.95
CA SER A 4 12.47 -10.35 -5.19
C SER A 4 12.41 -9.52 -3.90
N PRO A 5 12.58 -8.19 -3.97
CA PRO A 5 12.58 -7.36 -2.78
C PRO A 5 11.28 -7.57 -2.00
N LYS A 6 11.40 -7.85 -0.70
CA LYS A 6 10.24 -8.05 0.16
C LYS A 6 9.54 -6.70 0.31
N ILE A 7 8.31 -6.60 -0.19
CA ILE A 7 7.44 -5.43 -0.05
C ILE A 7 6.97 -5.36 1.41
N SER A 8 7.00 -4.16 2.01
CA SER A 8 6.41 -3.90 3.33
C SER A 8 4.94 -4.26 3.38
N GLU A 9 4.48 -4.82 4.50
CA GLU A 9 3.07 -5.12 4.69
C GLU A 9 2.22 -3.85 4.77
N ILE A 10 2.73 -2.79 5.42
CA ILE A 10 2.11 -1.45 5.38
C ILE A 10 2.04 -0.95 3.94
N ALA A 11 3.11 -1.13 3.14
CA ALA A 11 3.12 -0.70 1.74
C ALA A 11 2.04 -1.41 0.90
N LYS A 12 1.81 -2.71 1.11
CA LYS A 12 0.70 -3.44 0.45
C LYS A 12 -0.65 -2.83 0.79
N ILE A 13 -0.90 -2.52 2.06
CA ILE A 13 -2.15 -1.91 2.52
C ILE A 13 -2.36 -0.54 1.87
N LEU A 14 -1.32 0.29 1.83
CA LEU A 14 -1.37 1.61 1.18
C LEU A 14 -1.64 1.48 -0.32
N ALA A 15 -1.03 0.50 -0.99
CA ALA A 15 -1.27 0.22 -2.40
C ALA A 15 -2.73 -0.18 -2.67
N ILE A 16 -3.28 -1.09 -1.86
CA ILE A 16 -4.68 -1.52 -1.94
C ILE A 16 -5.62 -0.32 -1.80
N LEU A 17 -5.42 0.51 -0.76
CA LEU A 17 -6.24 1.69 -0.54
C LEU A 17 -6.13 2.70 -1.69
N ARG A 18 -4.94 2.87 -2.27
CA ARG A 18 -4.76 3.73 -3.44
C ARG A 18 -5.54 3.21 -4.65
N VAL A 19 -5.50 1.91 -4.91
CA VAL A 19 -6.20 1.27 -6.03
C VAL A 19 -7.71 1.39 -5.85
N GLU A 20 -8.23 1.09 -4.66
CA GLU A 20 -9.67 1.06 -4.40
C GLU A 20 -10.29 2.46 -4.26
N HIS A 21 -9.58 3.40 -3.64
CA HIS A 21 -10.13 4.74 -3.37
C HIS A 21 -9.77 5.78 -4.42
N GLY A 22 -8.85 5.46 -5.35
CA GLY A 22 -8.39 6.43 -6.34
C GLY A 22 -7.51 7.56 -5.77
N SER A 23 -7.13 7.49 -4.49
CA SER A 23 -6.52 8.62 -3.76
C SER A 23 -5.15 8.30 -3.15
N TYR A 24 -4.24 9.27 -3.18
CA TYR A 24 -2.90 9.21 -2.57
C TYR A 24 -2.87 9.62 -1.09
N THR A 25 -4.03 9.93 -0.48
CA THR A 25 -4.12 10.55 0.85
C THR A 25 -3.20 9.95 1.92
N TYR A 26 -3.19 8.62 2.10
CA TYR A 26 -2.35 7.99 3.13
C TYR A 26 -0.87 7.96 2.78
N ILE A 27 -0.56 7.80 1.49
CA ILE A 27 0.82 7.83 0.98
C ILE A 27 1.40 9.22 1.25
N ASP A 28 0.68 10.29 0.92
CA ASP A 28 1.15 11.67 1.11
C ASP A 28 1.28 12.02 2.59
N LYS A 29 0.28 11.65 3.40
CA LYS A 29 0.30 11.85 4.87
C LYS A 29 1.52 11.19 5.51
N ILE A 30 1.82 9.96 5.12
CA ILE A 30 2.95 9.19 5.67
C ILE A 30 4.29 9.70 5.11
N SER A 31 4.37 10.06 3.83
CA SER A 31 5.60 10.54 3.21
C SER A 31 6.07 11.89 3.79
N HIS A 32 5.12 12.76 4.14
CA HIS A 32 5.42 14.13 4.57
C HIS A 32 5.50 14.33 6.09
N THR A 33 5.25 13.30 6.90
CA THR A 33 5.34 13.44 8.36
C THR A 33 6.80 13.49 8.83
N SER A 34 7.06 14.36 9.81
CA SER A 34 8.36 14.47 10.49
C SER A 34 8.37 13.82 11.88
N SER A 35 7.23 13.31 12.35
CA SER A 35 7.06 12.73 13.68
C SER A 35 6.64 11.26 13.60
N ARG A 36 7.24 10.44 14.48
CA ARG A 36 6.89 9.02 14.66
C ARG A 36 5.44 8.85 15.09
N ASP A 37 4.99 9.64 16.05
CA ASP A 37 3.63 9.57 16.57
C ASP A 37 2.64 9.88 15.46
N LEU A 38 2.96 10.87 14.62
CA LEU A 38 2.11 11.24 13.50
C LEU A 38 2.15 10.20 12.37
N ALA A 39 3.30 9.55 12.14
CA ALA A 39 3.41 8.42 11.21
C ALA A 39 2.52 7.25 11.65
N VAL A 40 2.62 6.83 12.92
CA VAL A 40 1.81 5.76 13.51
C VAL A 40 0.33 6.15 13.51
N TYR A 41 0.00 7.41 13.79
CA TYR A 41 -1.36 7.94 13.69
C TYR A 41 -1.94 7.76 12.28
N TYR A 42 -1.19 8.12 11.23
CA TYR A 42 -1.65 7.97 9.85
C TYR A 42 -1.71 6.51 9.38
N ILE A 43 -0.78 5.66 9.84
CA ILE A 43 -0.87 4.21 9.63
C ILE A 43 -2.16 3.66 10.25
N ARG A 44 -2.50 4.08 11.47
CA ARG A 44 -3.76 3.71 12.13
C ARG A 44 -4.98 4.16 11.32
N GLU A 45 -4.99 5.37 10.77
CA GLU A 45 -6.07 5.83 9.90
C GLU A 45 -6.19 4.97 8.63
N ALA A 46 -5.07 4.62 8.00
CA ALA A 46 -5.06 3.72 6.84
C ALA A 46 -5.59 2.33 7.19
N LEU A 47 -5.17 1.76 8.32
CA LEU A 47 -5.63 0.46 8.78
C LEU A 47 -7.15 0.44 9.04
N ARG A 48 -7.69 1.51 9.64
CA ARG A 48 -9.14 1.63 9.86
C ARG A 48 -9.92 1.55 8.54
N ASP A 49 -9.47 2.31 7.54
CA ASP A 49 -10.14 2.35 6.24
C ASP A 49 -9.94 1.02 5.48
N TYR A 50 -8.78 0.38 5.63
CA TYR A 50 -8.54 -0.97 5.12
C TYR A 50 -9.46 -2.02 5.77
N HIS A 51 -9.67 -1.95 7.09
CA HIS A 51 -10.65 -2.81 7.76
C HIS A 51 -12.06 -2.59 7.24
N SER A 52 -12.46 -1.33 7.01
CA SER A 52 -13.76 -1.03 6.39
C SER A 52 -13.87 -1.65 4.99
N LEU A 53 -12.81 -1.57 4.19
CA LEU A 53 -12.76 -2.16 2.85
C LEU A 53 -12.92 -3.68 2.88
N MET A 54 -12.20 -4.37 3.78
CA MET A 54 -12.31 -5.82 3.98
C MET A 54 -13.75 -6.29 4.25
N THR A 55 -14.57 -5.45 4.90
CA THR A 55 -15.98 -5.76 5.17
C THR A 55 -16.92 -5.42 4.02
N ARG A 56 -16.62 -4.37 3.24
CA ARG A 56 -17.47 -3.90 2.14
C ARG A 56 -17.23 -4.68 0.84
N GLY A 57 -16.06 -5.28 0.69
CA GLY A 57 -15.62 -5.94 -0.53
C GLY A 57 -14.75 -5.04 -1.40
N PHE A 58 -14.11 -5.66 -2.40
CA PHE A 58 -13.15 -5.01 -3.30
C PHE A 58 -13.76 -4.82 -4.67
N SER A 59 -13.45 -3.69 -5.30
CA SER A 59 -13.84 -3.43 -6.70
C SER A 59 -12.80 -3.97 -7.67
N ASN A 60 -11.53 -4.04 -7.25
CA ASN A 60 -10.42 -4.54 -8.06
C ASN A 60 -9.99 -5.95 -7.61
N PRO A 61 -10.13 -6.99 -8.45
CA PRO A 61 -9.76 -8.36 -8.09
C PRO A 61 -8.28 -8.55 -7.75
N LEU A 62 -7.38 -7.74 -8.33
CA LEU A 62 -5.95 -7.79 -8.01
C LEU A 62 -5.66 -7.17 -6.64
N ALA A 63 -6.40 -6.14 -6.24
CA ALA A 63 -6.33 -5.58 -4.89
C ALA A 63 -6.84 -6.59 -3.85
N GLU A 64 -7.93 -7.29 -4.14
CA GLU A 64 -8.43 -8.39 -3.30
C GLU A 64 -7.40 -9.51 -3.15
N ASN A 65 -6.77 -9.93 -4.25
CA ASN A 65 -5.72 -10.95 -4.22
C ASN A 65 -4.52 -10.49 -3.37
N LEU A 66 -4.11 -9.23 -3.49
CA LEU A 66 -3.04 -8.68 -2.68
C LEU A 66 -3.42 -8.66 -1.20
N ALA A 67 -4.66 -8.29 -0.86
CA ALA A 67 -5.19 -8.25 0.51
C ALA A 67 -5.07 -9.62 1.21
N ARG A 68 -5.30 -10.72 0.49
CA ARG A 68 -5.16 -12.10 1.01
C ARG A 68 -3.73 -12.47 1.39
N THR A 69 -2.74 -11.72 0.92
CA THR A 69 -1.31 -11.96 1.21
C THR A 69 -0.75 -11.06 2.32
N VAL A 70 -1.58 -10.14 2.84
CA VAL A 70 -1.17 -9.22 3.91
C VAL A 70 -0.98 -10.00 5.20
N SER A 71 0.21 -9.87 5.81
CA SER A 71 0.51 -10.44 7.12
C SER A 71 0.30 -9.39 8.22
N PHE A 72 -0.74 -9.52 9.03
CA PHE A 72 -0.99 -8.59 10.15
C PHE A 72 0.12 -8.64 11.22
N GLU A 73 0.72 -9.80 11.47
CA GLU A 73 1.92 -9.92 12.31
C GLU A 73 3.10 -9.14 11.69
N GLY A 74 3.22 -9.13 10.36
CA GLY A 74 4.18 -8.28 9.66
C GLY A 74 3.90 -6.78 9.82
N VAL A 75 2.63 -6.37 9.77
CA VAL A 75 2.21 -4.99 10.03
C VAL A 75 2.58 -4.57 11.45
N GLU A 76 2.29 -5.39 12.46
CA GLU A 76 2.63 -5.10 13.87
C GLU A 76 4.14 -4.91 14.05
N ARG A 77 4.96 -5.79 13.47
CA ARG A 77 6.42 -5.65 13.50
C ARG A 77 6.90 -4.37 12.83
N GLU A 78 6.31 -3.98 11.70
CA GLU A 78 6.66 -2.74 11.01
C GLU A 78 6.28 -1.50 11.82
N ILE A 79 5.13 -1.50 12.49
CA ILE A 79 4.72 -0.42 13.40
C ILE A 79 5.71 -0.29 14.56
N GLU A 80 6.05 -1.38 15.24
CA GLU A 80 6.99 -1.35 16.36
C GLU A 80 8.39 -0.90 15.91
N ARG A 81 8.82 -1.32 14.72
CA ARG A 81 10.08 -0.86 14.14
C ARG A 81 10.06 0.65 13.89
N ILE A 82 8.99 1.21 13.32
CA ILE A 82 8.83 2.67 13.12
C ILE A 82 8.85 3.42 14.46
N ARG A 83 8.17 2.88 15.49
CA ARG A 83 8.20 3.45 16.85
C ARG A 83 9.61 3.44 17.45
N GLY A 84 10.39 2.41 17.17
CA GLY A 84 11.77 2.25 17.64
C GLY A 84 12.80 3.19 17.01
N LEU A 85 12.51 3.80 15.86
CA LEU A 85 13.43 4.74 15.19
C LEU A 85 13.69 5.96 16.08
N SER A 86 14.90 6.50 16.10
CA SER A 86 15.24 7.64 16.98
C SER A 86 15.64 8.89 16.19
N GLY A 87 16.16 8.71 14.98
CA GLY A 87 16.54 9.81 14.10
C GLY A 87 15.43 10.25 13.15
N ALA A 88 15.30 11.56 12.94
CA ALA A 88 14.40 12.11 11.92
C ALA A 88 14.79 11.69 10.48
N VAL A 89 16.09 11.46 10.24
CA VAL A 89 16.61 10.96 8.96
C VAL A 89 16.18 9.51 8.75
N GLU A 90 16.42 8.64 9.73
CA GLU A 90 16.03 7.22 9.69
C GLU A 90 14.52 7.07 9.48
N LEU A 91 13.72 7.87 10.21
CA LEU A 91 12.27 7.90 10.03
C LEU A 91 11.90 8.27 8.59
N ARG A 92 12.49 9.34 8.05
CA ARG A 92 12.19 9.79 6.69
C ARG A 92 12.55 8.74 5.65
N GLU A 93 13.73 8.14 5.76
CA GLU A 93 14.18 7.08 4.85
C GLU A 93 13.23 5.89 4.88
N GLU A 94 12.80 5.50 6.08
CA GLU A 94 11.87 4.41 6.25
C GLU A 94 10.51 4.70 5.61
N LEU A 95 9.90 5.82 5.96
CA LEU A 95 8.58 6.20 5.44
C LEU A 95 8.61 6.44 3.93
N SER A 96 9.71 6.99 3.41
CA SER A 96 9.94 7.13 1.96
C SER A 96 10.02 5.77 1.28
N THR A 97 10.67 4.78 1.90
CA THR A 97 10.77 3.43 1.36
C THR A 97 9.40 2.74 1.31
N ILE A 98 8.64 2.80 2.41
CA ILE A 98 7.28 2.22 2.48
C ILE A 98 6.37 2.85 1.42
N THR A 99 6.39 4.18 1.30
CA THR A 99 5.53 4.91 0.35
C THR A 99 5.94 4.68 -1.09
N ALA A 100 7.24 4.61 -1.39
CA ALA A 100 7.73 4.24 -2.72
C ALA A 100 7.32 2.82 -3.13
N GLN A 101 7.41 1.86 -2.20
CA GLN A 101 6.95 0.49 -2.42
C GLN A 101 5.43 0.44 -2.68
N ALA A 102 4.64 1.21 -1.92
CA ALA A 102 3.20 1.29 -2.10
C ALA A 102 2.83 1.84 -3.49
N LEU A 103 3.52 2.90 -3.94
CA LEU A 103 3.33 3.49 -5.26
C LEU A 103 3.70 2.52 -6.38
N ALA A 104 4.83 1.82 -6.26
CA ALA A 104 5.27 0.83 -7.24
C ALA A 104 4.25 -0.32 -7.35
N GLU A 105 3.74 -0.80 -6.22
CA GLU A 105 2.79 -1.91 -6.18
C GLU A 105 1.40 -1.51 -6.71
N ALA A 106 0.93 -0.29 -6.38
CA ALA A 106 -0.30 0.25 -6.94
C ALA A 106 -0.19 0.44 -8.46
N ALA A 107 0.92 1.02 -8.93
CA ALA A 107 1.17 1.19 -10.36
C ALA A 107 1.23 -0.16 -11.09
N ARG A 108 1.85 -1.17 -10.47
CA ARG A 108 1.86 -2.54 -10.99
C ARG A 108 0.42 -3.02 -11.20
N ILE A 109 -0.42 -3.00 -10.18
CA ILE A 109 -1.82 -3.45 -10.25
C ILE A 109 -2.59 -2.70 -11.35
N LEU A 110 -2.54 -1.36 -11.34
CA LEU A 110 -3.29 -0.54 -12.30
C LEU A 110 -2.84 -0.77 -13.74
N SER A 111 -1.54 -0.99 -13.98
CA SER A 111 -1.01 -1.28 -15.32
C SER A 111 -1.50 -2.63 -15.88
N TRP A 112 -1.78 -3.61 -15.01
CA TRP A 112 -2.35 -4.89 -15.44
C TRP A 112 -3.80 -4.73 -15.88
N VAL A 113 -4.58 -3.94 -15.16
CA VAL A 113 -5.99 -3.67 -15.50
C VAL A 113 -6.09 -3.02 -16.88
N GLN A 114 -5.31 -1.96 -17.12
CA GLN A 114 -5.29 -1.26 -18.41
C GLN A 114 -4.97 -2.20 -19.58
N ARG A 115 -3.97 -3.08 -19.44
CA ARG A 115 -3.60 -4.04 -20.49
C ARG A 115 -4.69 -5.07 -20.78
N GLU A 116 -5.44 -5.49 -19.77
CA GLU A 116 -6.52 -6.44 -19.94
C GLU A 116 -7.75 -5.78 -20.59
N GLU A 117 -8.05 -4.53 -20.23
CA GLU A 117 -9.09 -3.71 -20.88
C GLU A 117 -8.77 -3.51 -22.38
N GLU A 118 -7.54 -3.10 -22.72
CA GLU A 118 -7.07 -2.93 -24.10
C GLU A 118 -7.17 -4.24 -24.92
N ARG A 119 -6.87 -5.39 -24.30
CA ARG A 119 -6.99 -6.70 -24.96
C ARG A 119 -8.43 -7.09 -25.25
N GLN A 120 -9.35 -6.77 -24.34
CA GLN A 120 -10.77 -7.06 -24.51
C GLN A 120 -11.39 -6.17 -25.59
N GLU A 121 -11.03 -4.89 -25.64
CA GLU A 121 -11.45 -3.97 -26.71
C GLU A 121 -10.93 -4.40 -28.09
N ALA A 122 -9.67 -4.86 -28.17
CA ALA A 122 -9.08 -5.34 -29.43
C ALA A 122 -9.69 -6.65 -29.95
N THR A 123 -10.46 -7.37 -29.13
CA THR A 123 -11.10 -8.66 -29.49
C THR A 123 -12.63 -8.59 -29.57
N ALA A 124 -13.24 -7.43 -29.29
CA ALA A 124 -14.67 -7.22 -29.43
C ALA A 124 -15.06 -7.09 -30.93
N PRO A 125 -16.03 -7.88 -31.44
CA PRO A 125 -16.52 -7.69 -32.80
C PRO A 125 -17.27 -6.36 -32.88
N GLY A 126 -16.90 -5.53 -33.87
CA GLY A 126 -17.55 -4.26 -34.18
C GLY A 126 -18.92 -4.40 -34.82
#